data_AF-A0A943A3S7-F1
#
_entry.id   AF-A0A943A3S7-F1
#
_cell.length_a   1.000
_cell.length_b   1.000
_cell.length_c   1.000
_cell.angle_alpha   90.00
_cell.angle_beta   90.00
_cell.angle_gamma   90.00
#
_symmetry.space_group_name_H-M   'P 1'
#
loop_
_entity.id
_entity.type
_entity.pdbx_description
1 polymer ?
#
loop_
_entity_poly.entity_id
_entity_poly.type
_entity_poly.pdbx_seq_one_letter_code
_entity_poly.pdbx_strand_id
1 'polypeptide(L)' 'MMNKKFYIYNFVQVDFFLQNGLIAIGAGIGKSGKPFVVFVRDQKCEEVFSRWCERSNILKCN' A
#
# COMPACT_ATOMS: atom_id res chain seq x y z
N MET A 1 1.73 -21.06 -1.13
CA MET A 1 2.36 -19.83 -1.63
C MET A 1 2.49 -18.85 -0.47
N MET A 2 3.68 -18.33 -0.21
CA MET A 2 3.88 -17.35 0.87
C MET A 2 3.38 -16.00 0.36
N ASN A 3 2.23 -15.56 0.87
CA ASN A 3 1.66 -14.26 0.52
C ASN A 3 2.69 -13.17 0.87
N LYS A 4 3.22 -12.51 -0.16
CA LYS A 4 4.17 -11.40 0.03
C LYS A 4 3.44 -10.27 0.77
N LYS A 5 4.17 -9.49 1.57
CA LYS A 5 3.63 -8.34 2.31
C LYS A 5 3.96 -7.05 1.56
N PHE A 6 3.02 -6.12 1.53
CA PHE A 6 3.22 -4.79 0.97
C PHE A 6 3.11 -3.75 2.08
N TYR A 7 4.22 -3.05 2.35
CA TYR A 7 4.34 -2.08 3.44
C TYR A 7 4.21 -0.68 2.86
N ILE A 8 3.27 0.11 3.37
CA ILE A 8 3.00 1.46 2.91
C ILE A 8 3.20 2.43 4.07
N TYR A 9 4.09 3.40 3.88
CA TYR A 9 4.40 4.46 4.86
C TYR A 9 3.67 5.77 4.54
N ASN A 10 3.11 5.90 3.34
CA ASN A 10 2.35 7.07 2.90
C ASN A 10 0.87 6.89 3.21
N PHE A 11 0.34 7.67 4.15
CA PHE A 11 -1.07 7.56 4.56
C PHE A 11 -2.08 7.88 3.46
N VAL A 12 -1.74 8.73 2.48
CA VAL A 12 -2.62 9.00 1.33
C VAL A 12 -2.75 7.75 0.46
N GLN A 13 -1.65 7.01 0.27
CA GLN A 13 -1.68 5.74 -0.44
C GLN A 13 -2.44 4.67 0.37
N VAL A 14 -2.28 4.64 1.70
CA VAL A 14 -3.05 3.74 2.57
C VAL A 14 -4.55 3.97 2.41
N ASP A 15 -5.00 5.23 2.52
CA ASP A 15 -6.41 5.60 2.36
C ASP A 15 -6.94 5.18 0.98
N PHE A 16 -6.17 5.42 -0.09
CA PHE A 16 -6.53 4.97 -1.43
C PHE A 16 -6.71 3.45 -1.52
N PHE A 17 -5.81 2.68 -0.89
CA PHE A 17 -5.89 1.22 -0.89
C PHE A 17 -7.14 0.73 -0.15
N LEU A 18 -7.46 1.33 1.01
CA LEU A 18 -8.66 1.02 1.79
C LEU A 18 -9.94 1.36 1.00
N GLN A 19 -9.99 2.52 0.34
CA GLN A 19 -11.13 2.93 -0.50
C GLN A 19 -11.34 2.02 -1.72
N ASN A 20 -10.29 1.38 -2.23
CA ASN A 20 -10.38 0.37 -3.29
C ASN A 20 -10.63 -1.05 -2.74
N GLY A 21 -10.98 -1.16 -1.46
CA GLY A 21 -11.44 -2.40 -0.83
C GLY A 21 -10.32 -3.38 -0.50
N LEU A 22 -9.08 -2.92 -0.33
CA LEU A 22 -8.06 -3.72 0.34
C LEU A 22 -8.25 -3.71 1.86
N ILE A 23 -7.90 -4.82 2.50
CA ILE A 23 -7.97 -4.96 3.95
C ILE A 23 -6.54 -4.96 4.49
N ALA A 24 -6.26 -4.04 5.41
CA ALA A 24 -4.98 -4.01 6.12
C ALA A 24 -4.87 -5.26 7.02
N ILE A 25 -3.73 -5.94 6.96
CA ILE A 25 -3.42 -7.10 7.79
C ILE A 25 -2.53 -6.76 8.99
N GLY A 26 -2.13 -5.50 9.11
CA GLY A 26 -1.35 -5.02 10.24
C GLY A 26 -0.91 -3.57 10.07
N ALA A 27 -0.40 -3.01 11.16
CA ALA A 27 0.23 -1.69 11.20
C ALA A 27 1.37 -1.71 12.23
N GLY A 28 2.29 -0.77 12.14
CA GLY A 28 3.40 -0.67 13.07
C GLY A 28 4.26 0.56 12.86
N ILE A 29 5.38 0.62 13.59
CA ILE A 29 6.38 1.68 13.49
C ILE A 29 7.65 1.09 12.88
N GLY A 30 8.12 1.67 11.78
CA GLY A 30 9.35 1.27 11.12
C GLY A 30 10.59 1.66 11.92
N LYS A 31 11.76 1.15 11.53
CA LYS A 31 13.04 1.42 12.22
C LYS A 31 13.38 2.91 12.32
N SER A 32 12.87 3.73 11.39
CA SER A 32 13.04 5.19 11.37
C SER A 32 12.01 5.95 12.21
N GLY A 33 11.17 5.26 12.98
CA GLY A 33 10.08 5.88 13.75
C GLY A 33 8.84 6.22 12.91
N LYS A 34 8.86 5.97 11.60
CA LYS A 34 7.73 6.27 10.72
C LYS A 34 6.66 5.17 10.80
N PRO A 35 5.38 5.52 10.95
CA PRO A 35 4.30 4.55 10.91
C PRO A 35 4.13 3.92 9.53
N PHE A 36 3.68 2.67 9.49
CA PHE A 36 3.34 1.95 8.27
C PHE A 36 2.09 1.10 8.44
N VAL A 37 1.45 0.78 7.32
CA VAL A 37 0.34 -0.18 7.20
C VAL A 37 0.75 -1.30 6.25
N VAL A 38 0.31 -2.52 6.53
CA VAL A 38 0.65 -3.73 5.79
C VAL A 38 -0.58 -4.29 5.10
N PHE A 39 -0.43 -4.61 3.82
CA PHE A 39 -1.42 -5.32 3.01
C PHE A 39 -0.87 -6.66 2.53
N VAL A 40 -1.77 -7.58 2.20
CA VAL A 40 -1.43 -8.77 1.42
C VAL A 40 -1.09 -8.32 0.01
N ARG A 41 0.07 -8.75 -0.50
CA ARG A 41 0.48 -8.49 -1.88
C ARG A 41 -0.03 -9.60 -2.79
N ASP A 42 -1.34 -9.55 -3.05
CA ASP A 42 -2.05 -10.39 -4.01
C ASP A 42 -2.33 -9.64 -5.32
N GLN A 43 -3.04 -10.29 -6.25
CA GLN A 43 -3.38 -9.69 -7.54
C GLN A 43 -4.17 -8.38 -7.39
N LYS A 44 -5.14 -8.33 -6.46
CA LYS A 44 -5.94 -7.12 -6.21
C LYS A 44 -5.06 -5.97 -5.72
N CYS A 45 -4.08 -6.26 -4.87
CA CYS A 45 -3.09 -5.29 -4.41
C CYS A 45 -2.27 -4.73 -5.57
N GLU A 46 -1.81 -5.57 -6.50
CA GLU A 46 -1.05 -5.13 -7.68
C GLU A 46 -1.90 -4.27 -8.62
N GLU A 47 -3.18 -4.62 -8.82
CA GLU A 47 -4.13 -3.83 -9.61
C GLU A 47 -4.35 -2.43 -9.00
N VAL A 48 -4.59 -2.36 -7.69
CA VAL A 48 -4.78 -1.07 -6.99
C VAL A 48 -3.48 -0.27 -6.95
N PHE A 49 -2.33 -0.93 -6.78
CA PHE A 49 -1.03 -0.27 -6.87
C PHE A 49 -0.79 0.33 -8.27
N SER A 50 -1.14 -0.39 -9.34
CA SER A 50 -1.04 0.10 -10.71
C SER A 50 -1.90 1.35 -10.92
N ARG A 51 -3.17 1.32 -10.47
CA ARG A 51 -4.07 2.49 -10.49
C ARG A 51 -3.53 3.67 -9.68
N TRP A 52 -2.93 3.39 -8.53
CA TRP A 52 -2.27 4.41 -7.73
C TRP A 52 -1.12 5.07 -8.49
N CYS A 53 -0.31 4.29 -9.21
CA CYS A 53 0.77 4.84 -10.03
C CYS A 53 0.30 5.55 -11.29
N GLU A 54 -0.80 5.14 -11.89
CA GLU A 54 -1.43 5.88 -12.99
C GLU A 54 -1.98 7.23 -12.52
N ARG A 55 -2.66 7.25 -11.36
CA ARG A 55 -3.07 8.50 -10.70
C ARG A 55 -1.86 9.39 -10.37
N SER A 56 -0.76 8.75 -9.96
CA SER A 56 0.49 9.39 -9.60
C SER A 56 1.44 9.60 -10.78
N ASN A 57 1.06 9.33 -12.04
CA ASN A 57 1.92 9.66 -13.21
C ASN A 57 2.06 11.18 -13.42
N ILE A 58 1.45 11.98 -12.55
CA ILE A 58 1.72 13.42 -12.38
C ILE A 58 2.86 13.67 -11.36
N LEU A 59 3.15 12.75 -10.42
CA LEU A 59 4.20 12.83 -9.39
C LEU A 59 4.74 11.42 -9.05
N LYS A 60 5.93 11.07 -9.57
CA LYS A 60 6.70 9.80 -9.42
C LYS A 60 6.26 8.86 -8.27
N CYS A 61 5.80 7.67 -8.62
CA CYS A 61 5.57 6.55 -7.68
C CYS A 61 6.88 6.11 -7.03
N ASN A 62 7.00 6.23 -5.69
CA ASN A 62 8.07 5.70 -4.85
C ASN A 62 7.48 4.94 -3.66
#